data_AF-A0A430R6R8-F1
#
_entry.id   AF-A0A430R6R8-F1
#
_cell.length_a   1.000
_cell.length_b   1.000
_cell.length_c   1.000
_cell.angle_alpha   90.00
_cell.angle_beta   90.00
_cell.angle_gamma   90.00
#
_symmetry.space_group_name_H-M   'P 1'
#
loop_
_entity.id
_entity.type
_entity.pdbx_description
1 polymer ?
#
loop_
_entity_poly.entity_id
_entity_poly.type
_entity_poly.pdbx_seq_one_letter_code
_entity_poly.pdbx_strand_id
1 'polypeptide(L)' 'LPAPPLGTEEVELESGRRSHREAFITLTLPFSLLGVPTLTLPFARVEEMPVGLQVVGPYAEDGRVLAIGGWLEARLK' A
#
# COMPACT_ATOMS: atom_id res chain seq x y z
N LEU A 1 5.01 -8.04 -0.87
CA LEU A 1 4.47 -9.32 -1.37
C LEU A 1 3.26 -9.00 -2.26
N PRO A 2 3.16 -9.56 -3.48
CA PRO A 2 1.97 -9.44 -4.32
C PRO A 2 0.78 -10.22 -3.72
N ALA A 3 -0.37 -10.25 -4.40
CA ALA A 3 -1.55 -10.96 -3.91
C ALA A 3 -1.26 -12.46 -3.69
N PRO A 4 -1.54 -13.03 -2.52
CA PRO A 4 -1.31 -14.44 -2.26
C PRO A 4 -2.40 -15.30 -2.94
N PRO A 5 -2.14 -16.59 -3.18
CA PRO A 5 -3.16 -17.54 -3.60
C PRO A 5 -4.38 -17.56 -2.66
N LEU A 6 -5.54 -17.90 -3.22
CA LEU A 6 -6.75 -18.06 -2.42
C LEU A 6 -6.56 -19.18 -1.40
N GLY A 7 -6.96 -18.93 -0.15
CA GLY A 7 -6.84 -19.89 0.96
C GLY A 7 -5.49 -19.87 1.67
N THR A 8 -4.54 -19.01 1.27
CA THR A 8 -3.29 -18.82 2.02
C THR A 8 -3.58 -18.20 3.39
N GLU A 9 -3.19 -18.86 4.47
CA GLU A 9 -3.32 -18.34 5.85
C GLU A 9 -2.08 -17.60 6.34
N GLU A 10 -0.89 -18.05 5.90
CA GLU A 10 0.41 -17.55 6.33
C GLU A 10 1.25 -17.14 5.12
N VAL A 11 2.07 -16.10 5.29
CA VAL A 11 3.00 -15.60 4.28
C VAL A 11 4.41 -15.53 4.86
N GLU A 12 5.41 -15.77 4.01
CA GLU A 12 6.81 -15.58 4.35
C GLU A 12 7.21 -14.12 4.04
N LEU A 13 7.72 -13.42 5.05
CA LEU A 13 8.28 -12.08 4.93
C LEU A 13 9.76 -12.11 5.32
N GLU A 14 10.51 -11.04 4.99
CA GLU A 14 11.90 -10.89 5.47
C GLU A 14 11.98 -10.91 7.00
N SER A 15 10.94 -10.43 7.70
CA SER A 15 10.80 -10.47 9.16
C SER A 15 10.34 -11.84 9.72
N GLY A 16 10.27 -12.86 8.87
CA GLY A 16 9.78 -14.20 9.18
C GLY A 16 8.28 -14.37 8.91
N ARG A 17 7.79 -15.59 9.18
CA ARG A 17 6.39 -16.00 9.00
C ARG A 17 5.41 -15.12 9.75
N ARG A 18 4.32 -14.75 9.08
CA ARG A 18 3.19 -14.01 9.64
C ARG A 18 1.89 -14.47 9.00
N SER A 19 0.78 -14.29 9.72
CA SER A 19 -0.54 -14.45 9.11
C SER A 19 -0.71 -13.47 7.94
N HIS A 20 -1.39 -13.90 6.86
CA HIS A 20 -1.64 -13.02 5.72
C HIS A 20 -2.32 -11.72 6.17
N ARG A 21 -3.23 -11.83 7.15
CA ARG A 21 -4.05 -10.71 7.61
C ARG A 21 -3.17 -9.66 8.27
N GLU A 22 -2.31 -10.09 9.19
CA GLU A 22 -1.35 -9.20 9.86
C GLU A 22 -0.40 -8.57 8.85
N ALA A 23 0.16 -9.37 7.93
CA ALA A 23 1.11 -8.91 6.93
C ALA A 23 0.56 -7.77 6.05
N PHE A 24 -0.70 -7.88 5.60
CA PHE A 24 -1.30 -6.87 4.72
C PHE A 24 -1.94 -5.69 5.48
N ILE A 25 -2.63 -5.94 6.60
CA ILE A 25 -3.33 -4.88 7.34
C ILE A 25 -2.34 -3.90 7.98
N THR A 26 -1.19 -4.38 8.45
CA THR A 26 -0.20 -3.54 9.14
C THR A 26 0.31 -2.39 8.26
N LEU A 27 0.28 -2.55 6.93
CA LEU A 27 0.71 -1.53 5.98
C LEU A 27 -0.27 -0.35 5.87
N THR A 28 -1.56 -0.57 6.16
CA THR A 28 -2.63 0.44 5.94
C THR A 28 -3.28 0.92 7.23
N LEU A 29 -3.26 0.08 8.28
CA LEU A 29 -3.92 0.34 9.55
C LEU A 29 -3.47 1.62 10.24
N PRO A 30 -2.16 1.94 10.36
CA PRO A 30 -1.74 3.13 11.12
C PRO A 30 -2.35 4.42 10.56
N PHE A 31 -2.41 4.55 9.23
CA PHE A 31 -2.91 5.76 8.57
C PHE A 31 -4.43 5.88 8.66
N SER A 32 -5.14 4.76 8.47
CA SER A 32 -6.59 4.71 8.61
C SER A 32 -7.02 5.00 10.05
N LEU A 33 -6.29 4.45 11.03
CA LEU A 33 -6.54 4.66 12.45
C LEU A 33 -6.33 6.13 12.85
N LEU A 34 -5.29 6.78 12.31
CA LEU A 34 -5.01 8.19 12.55
C LEU A 34 -5.89 9.15 11.73
N GLY A 35 -6.69 8.63 10.79
CA GLY A 35 -7.60 9.42 9.96
C GLY A 35 -6.88 10.39 9.01
N VAL A 36 -5.64 10.08 8.62
CA VAL A 36 -4.85 10.94 7.72
C VAL A 36 -5.08 10.57 6.25
N PRO A 37 -5.06 11.55 5.33
CA PRO A 37 -5.33 11.29 3.92
C PRO A 37 -4.25 10.38 3.33
N THR A 38 -4.72 9.35 2.61
CA THR A 38 -3.86 8.32 2.01
C THR A 38 -4.36 7.98 0.61
N LEU A 39 -3.48 8.07 -0.38
CA LEU A 39 -3.76 7.75 -1.78
C LEU A 39 -2.93 6.54 -2.21
N THR A 40 -3.54 5.58 -2.90
CA THR A 40 -2.84 4.41 -3.46
C THR A 40 -2.78 4.50 -4.98
N LEU A 41 -1.58 4.33 -5.54
CA LEU A 41 -1.31 4.30 -6.99
C LEU A 41 -0.68 2.95 -7.37
N PRO A 42 -0.90 2.42 -8.58
CA PRO A 42 -0.02 1.39 -9.13
C PRO A 42 1.42 1.92 -9.25
N PHE A 43 2.41 1.15 -8.82
CA PHE A 43 3.82 1.58 -8.84
C PHE A 43 4.76 0.55 -9.45
N ALA A 44 4.49 -0.75 -9.25
CA ALA A 44 5.35 -1.82 -9.72
C ALA A 44 4.56 -3.07 -10.04
N ARG A 45 5.26 -4.06 -10.61
CA ARG A 45 4.80 -5.43 -10.73
C ARG A 45 5.77 -6.37 -10.03
N VAL A 46 5.23 -7.33 -9.29
CA VAL A 46 5.98 -8.43 -8.69
C VAL A 46 5.23 -9.71 -9.08
N GLU A 47 5.94 -10.65 -9.71
CA GLU A 47 5.32 -11.87 -10.25
C GLU A 47 4.13 -11.57 -11.17
N GLU A 48 4.30 -10.58 -12.08
CA GLU A 48 3.27 -10.05 -12.99
C GLU A 48 2.05 -9.37 -12.32
N MET A 49 1.93 -9.46 -11.01
CA MET A 49 0.84 -8.86 -10.23
C MET A 49 1.15 -7.41 -9.85
N PRO A 50 0.16 -6.50 -9.88
CA PRO A 50 0.37 -5.10 -9.52
C PRO A 50 0.66 -4.94 -8.02
N VAL A 51 1.60 -4.06 -7.70
CA VAL A 51 1.91 -3.61 -6.35
C VAL A 51 1.66 -2.11 -6.25
N GLY A 52 0.91 -1.71 -5.23
CA GLY A 52 0.55 -0.32 -4.97
C GLY A 52 1.58 0.42 -4.12
N LEU A 53 1.66 1.73 -4.32
CA LEU A 53 2.39 2.70 -3.48
C LEU A 53 1.37 3.59 -2.77
N GLN A 54 1.56 3.79 -1.45
CA GLN A 54 0.76 4.73 -0.67
C GLN A 54 1.48 6.07 -0.50
N VAL A 55 0.80 7.16 -0.82
CA VAL A 55 1.19 8.52 -0.49
C VAL A 55 0.34 8.95 0.70
N VAL A 56 0.98 9.18 1.84
CA VAL A 56 0.33 9.60 3.09
C VAL A 56 0.64 11.07 3.35
N GLY A 57 -0.39 11.87 3.56
CA GLY A 57 -0.26 13.30 3.83
C GLY A 57 -0.57 13.66 5.28
N PRO A 58 -0.32 14.93 5.66
CA PRO A 58 -0.80 15.49 6.92
C PRO A 58 -2.34 15.45 7.01
N TYR A 59 -2.87 15.50 8.22
CA TYR A 59 -4.31 15.53 8.46
C TYR A 59 -5.00 16.66 7.69
N ALA A 60 -6.14 16.36 7.04
CA ALA A 60 -6.94 17.28 6.22
C ALA A 60 -6.25 17.90 4.99
N GLU A 61 -5.09 17.37 4.56
CA GLU A 61 -4.34 17.85 3.38
C GLU A 61 -4.55 16.98 2.14
N ASP A 62 -5.80 16.57 1.85
CA ASP A 62 -6.16 15.72 0.72
C ASP A 62 -5.67 16.28 -0.62
N GLY A 63 -5.80 17.60 -0.82
CA GLY A 63 -5.34 18.28 -2.04
C GLY A 63 -3.84 18.12 -2.28
N ARG A 64 -3.04 18.15 -1.22
CA ARG A 64 -1.58 17.92 -1.31
C ARG A 64 -1.26 16.48 -1.69
N VAL A 65 -1.96 15.52 -1.09
CA VAL A 65 -1.81 14.09 -1.41
C VAL A 65 -2.16 13.82 -2.87
N LEU A 66 -3.27 14.38 -3.36
CA LEU A 66 -3.68 14.27 -4.76
C LEU A 66 -2.68 14.93 -5.72
N ALA A 67 -2.15 16.11 -5.38
CA ALA A 67 -1.15 16.79 -6.21
C ALA A 67 0.14 15.96 -6.34
N ILE A 68 0.62 15.37 -5.25
CA ILE A 68 1.77 14.44 -5.27
C ILE A 68 1.42 13.18 -6.07
N GLY A 69 0.21 12.64 -5.88
CA GLY A 69 -0.31 11.50 -6.62
C GLY A 69 -0.28 11.71 -8.13
N GLY A 70 -0.83 12.82 -8.61
CA GLY A 70 -0.79 13.16 -10.04
C GLY A 70 0.62 13.41 -10.57
N TRP A 71 1.50 14.00 -9.75
CA TRP A 71 2.91 14.17 -10.12
C TRP A 71 3.64 12.82 -10.27
N LEU A 72 3.35 11.86 -9.38
CA LEU A 72 3.87 10.50 -9.43
C LEU A 72 3.29 9.72 -10.60
N GLU A 73 1.96 9.73 -10.80
CA GLU A 73 1.27 9.04 -11.89
C GLU A 73 1.84 9.45 -13.26
N ALA A 74 2.18 10.72 -13.46
CA ALA A 74 2.79 11.20 -14.70
C ALA A 74 4.23 10.67 -14.96
N ARG A 75 4.86 10.00 -13.98
CA ARG A 75 6.27 9.55 -14.02
C ARG A 75 6.44 8.06 -13.78
N LEU A 76 5.52 7.46 -13.05
CA LEU A 76 5.44 6.01 -12.86
C LEU A 76 4.86 5.39 -14.14
N LYS A 77 5.46 4.29 -14.59
CA LYS A 77 5.03 3.53 -15.77
C LYS A 77 4.57 2.15 -15.34
#